data_AF-A0A4V0X2Y6-F1
#
_entry.id   AF-A0A4V0X2Y6-F1
#
_cell.length_a   1.000
_cell.length_b   1.000
_cell.length_c   1.000
_cell.angle_alpha   90.00
_cell.angle_beta   90.00
_cell.angle_gamma   90.00
#
_symmetry.space_group_name_H-M   'P 1'
#
loop_
_entity.id
_entity.type
_entity.pdbx_description
1 polymer ?
#
loop_
_entity_poly.entity_id
_entity_poly.type
_entity_poly.pdbx_seq_one_letter_code
_entity_poly.pdbx_strand_id
1 'polypeptide(L)'
;MYSNYKIEVHINFLLGKNYLNRINFLRKIIVSYKKISKNLDIFIHINKKLLNKYKIKDVNYILHNLSLEDPYLLSWKSRKLIYEQKDIYDVFIYSEDDILFTKNNFDYWINFKDICIKNNFNLGFIRVEKNNNKIYSIDVTTQLNKYLIINNNRFIVNDINPYCAFWIYDRQELNKFINSNIWNFNWRNEFSYGVREMSAIGWHGLKMTRYKDTLIPLAKSNKKKYIVNLDSLIYHLTGNYYSVHKLEGKKSRINNLVDENQLKYNNTYKNYYFFKLKFKNNYYIYLMSNFFKKIKKFLII
;
A
#
# COMPACT_ATOMS: atom_id res chain seq x y z
N MET A 1 -9.62 4.62 23.82
CA MET A 1 -9.64 3.20 24.19
C MET A 1 -8.52 2.34 23.57
N TYR A 2 -7.75 2.83 22.59
CA TYR A 2 -6.72 2.02 21.88
C TYR A 2 -5.26 2.34 22.22
N SER A 3 -5.02 3.13 23.27
CA SER A 3 -3.66 3.49 23.73
C SER A 3 -2.83 2.31 24.23
N ASN A 4 -3.45 1.13 24.39
CA ASN A 4 -2.83 -0.05 24.99
C ASN A 4 -2.50 -1.16 23.98
N TYR A 5 -2.86 -1.00 22.70
CA TYR A 5 -2.52 -2.02 21.71
C TYR A 5 -1.02 -2.25 21.63
N LYS A 6 -0.64 -3.52 21.66
CA LYS A 6 0.71 -3.94 21.31
C LYS A 6 0.80 -4.04 19.79
N ILE A 7 1.66 -3.24 19.19
CA ILE A 7 1.77 -3.08 17.74
C ILE A 7 3.15 -3.53 17.29
N GLU A 8 3.20 -4.31 16.21
CA GLU A 8 4.45 -4.55 15.48
C GLU A 8 4.44 -3.91 14.10
N VAL A 9 5.60 -3.39 13.70
CA VAL A 9 5.83 -2.80 12.38
C VAL A 9 7.06 -3.43 11.75
N HIS A 10 6.88 -4.06 10.60
CA HIS A 10 7.96 -4.63 9.80
C HIS A 10 8.24 -3.72 8.61
N ILE A 11 9.43 -3.14 8.58
CA ILE A 11 9.89 -2.22 7.52
C ILE A 11 10.97 -2.92 6.70
N ASN A 12 10.74 -3.05 5.40
CA ASN A 12 11.75 -3.56 4.48
C ASN A 12 12.64 -2.44 3.98
N PHE A 13 13.94 -2.57 4.25
CA PHE A 13 14.94 -1.54 3.96
C PHE A 13 16.08 -2.12 3.12
N LEU A 14 15.99 -1.96 1.80
CA LEU A 14 17.02 -2.44 0.87
C LEU A 14 18.14 -1.40 0.73
N LEU A 15 19.31 -1.68 1.31
CA LEU A 15 20.51 -0.86 1.16
C LEU A 15 21.10 -1.01 -0.25
N GLY A 16 20.73 -0.07 -1.13
CA GLY A 16 21.27 0.10 -2.48
C GLY A 16 22.23 1.30 -2.62
N LYS A 17 22.53 1.70 -3.86
CA LYS A 17 23.51 2.77 -4.17
C LYS A 17 23.13 4.16 -3.58
N ASN A 18 21.84 4.46 -3.44
CA ASN A 18 21.32 5.75 -2.96
C ASN A 18 20.81 5.70 -1.50
N TYR A 19 21.48 4.92 -0.64
CA TYR A 19 20.96 4.60 0.69
C TYR A 19 20.85 5.79 1.65
N LEU A 20 21.62 6.87 1.47
CA LEU A 20 21.57 8.04 2.36
C LEU A 20 20.20 8.74 2.35
N ASN A 21 19.60 8.94 1.18
CA ASN A 21 18.25 9.51 1.07
C ASN A 21 17.21 8.59 1.70
N ARG A 22 17.38 7.27 1.50
CA ARG A 22 16.49 6.26 2.09
C ARG A 22 16.60 6.23 3.62
N ILE A 23 17.78 6.42 4.20
CA ILE A 23 17.94 6.58 5.66
C ILE A 23 17.14 7.77 6.18
N ASN A 24 17.14 8.89 5.46
CA ASN A 24 16.37 10.08 5.87
C ASN A 24 14.86 9.80 5.85
N PHE A 25 14.35 9.08 4.85
CA PHE A 25 12.97 8.61 4.82
C PHE A 25 12.68 7.65 5.98
N LEU A 26 13.53 6.65 6.20
CA LEU A 26 13.39 5.68 7.27
C LEU A 26 13.32 6.34 8.66
N ARG A 27 14.17 7.35 8.93
CA ARG A 27 14.12 8.15 10.16
C ARG A 27 12.77 8.83 10.33
N LYS A 28 12.27 9.49 9.29
CA LYS A 28 10.97 10.17 9.30
C LYS A 28 9.82 9.18 9.56
N ILE A 29 9.88 8.01 8.92
CA ILE A 29 8.90 6.94 9.07
C ILE A 29 8.89 6.40 10.50
N ILE A 30 10.05 6.09 11.09
CA ILE A 30 10.15 5.59 12.46
C ILE A 30 9.64 6.62 13.48
N VAL A 31 10.01 7.90 13.32
CA VAL A 31 9.47 8.97 14.17
C VAL A 31 7.95 9.05 14.08
N SER A 32 7.38 8.81 12.90
CA SER A 32 5.93 8.78 12.69
C SER A 32 5.28 7.58 13.39
N TYR A 33 5.84 6.37 13.23
CA TYR A 33 5.35 5.17 13.90
C TYR A 33 5.42 5.28 15.42
N LYS A 34 6.51 5.81 15.99
CA LYS A 34 6.65 6.00 17.45
C LYS A 34 5.58 6.93 18.06
N LYS A 35 4.84 7.70 17.25
CA LYS A 35 3.70 8.52 17.72
C LYS A 35 2.39 7.72 17.83
N ILE A 36 2.33 6.50 17.31
CA ILE A 36 1.12 5.68 17.24
C ILE A 36 0.73 5.10 18.59
N SER A 37 1.66 4.38 19.22
CA SER A 37 1.47 3.68 20.48
C SER A 37 2.77 3.71 21.29
N LYS A 38 2.64 3.65 22.62
CA LYS A 38 3.78 3.44 23.52
C LYS A 38 4.26 1.98 23.50
N ASN A 39 3.37 1.04 23.16
CA ASN A 39 3.64 -0.39 23.07
C ASN A 39 3.89 -0.77 21.61
N LEU A 40 5.01 -0.30 21.07
CA LEU A 40 5.36 -0.44 19.66
C LEU A 40 6.73 -1.07 19.51
N ASP A 41 6.77 -2.19 18.78
CA ASP A 41 8.01 -2.82 18.34
C ASP A 41 8.20 -2.59 16.83
N ILE A 42 9.39 -2.11 16.44
CA ILE A 42 9.73 -1.84 15.04
C ILE A 42 10.86 -2.78 14.62
N PHE A 43 10.63 -3.54 13.57
CA PHE A 43 11.57 -4.47 12.97
C PHE A 43 12.00 -3.97 11.59
N ILE A 44 13.30 -3.73 11.41
CA ILE A 44 13.89 -3.27 10.14
C ILE A 44 14.61 -4.45 9.50
N HIS A 45 14.02 -4.98 8.43
CA HIS A 45 14.62 -6.04 7.63
C HIS A 45 15.58 -5.44 6.61
N ILE A 46 16.85 -5.82 6.68
CA ILE A 46 17.93 -5.18 5.93
C ILE A 46 18.83 -6.22 5.28
N ASN A 47 19.31 -5.93 4.07
CA ASN A 47 20.18 -6.86 3.32
C ASN A 47 21.68 -6.72 3.64
N LYS A 48 22.08 -5.64 4.31
CA LYS A 48 23.48 -5.34 4.65
C LYS A 48 23.58 -4.69 6.01
N LYS A 49 24.70 -4.87 6.71
CA LYS A 49 24.94 -4.20 7.99
C LYS A 49 25.04 -2.69 7.78
N LEU A 50 24.25 -1.94 8.55
CA LEU A 50 24.30 -0.49 8.53
C LEU A 50 25.47 0.04 9.38
N LEU A 51 26.19 1.05 8.89
CA LEU A 51 27.22 1.74 9.66
C LEU A 51 26.63 2.35 10.94
N ASN A 52 27.36 2.29 12.05
CA ASN A 52 26.86 2.71 13.36
C ASN A 52 26.30 4.15 13.38
N LYS A 53 26.94 5.10 12.66
CA LYS A 53 26.46 6.49 12.54
C LYS A 53 25.08 6.65 11.89
N TYR A 54 24.61 5.63 11.17
CA TYR A 54 23.31 5.65 10.50
C TYR A 54 22.25 4.80 11.21
N LYS A 55 22.64 4.02 12.23
CA LYS A 55 21.69 3.26 13.03
C LYS A 55 20.72 4.18 13.76
N ILE A 56 19.48 3.75 13.81
CA ILE A 56 18.38 4.41 14.51
C ILE A 56 18.19 3.64 15.82
N LYS A 57 17.96 4.37 16.92
CA LYS A 57 17.78 3.78 18.25
C LYS A 57 16.35 3.25 18.45
N ASP A 58 16.22 2.29 19.35
CA ASP A 58 14.96 1.65 19.76
C ASP A 58 14.18 1.06 18.58
N VAL A 59 14.91 0.28 17.76
CA VAL A 59 14.39 -0.54 16.68
C VAL A 59 15.21 -1.82 16.60
N ASN A 60 14.59 -2.89 16.11
CA ASN A 60 15.23 -4.20 15.94
C ASN A 60 15.70 -4.37 14.50
N TYR A 61 17.01 -4.52 14.28
CA TYR A 61 17.56 -4.78 12.95
C TYR A 61 17.66 -6.29 12.69
N ILE A 62 17.08 -6.75 11.58
CA ILE A 62 17.13 -8.15 11.15
C ILE A 62 17.89 -8.21 9.84
N LEU A 63 19.11 -8.74 9.91
CA LEU A 63 19.99 -8.86 8.76
C LEU A 63 19.66 -10.11 7.96
N HIS A 64 19.43 -9.94 6.67
CA HIS A 64 19.21 -11.02 5.71
C HIS A 64 20.36 -11.09 4.74
N ASN A 65 20.97 -12.27 4.60
CA ASN A 65 21.90 -12.51 3.51
C ASN A 65 21.11 -12.86 2.25
N LEU A 66 21.25 -12.04 1.21
CA LEU A 66 20.58 -12.22 -0.10
C LEU A 66 21.61 -12.41 -1.24
N SER A 67 22.85 -12.81 -0.94
CA SER A 67 23.91 -12.92 -1.95
C SER A 67 23.61 -13.93 -3.06
N LEU A 68 22.78 -14.94 -2.77
CA LEU A 68 22.37 -16.01 -3.68
C LEU A 68 20.89 -15.92 -4.07
N GLU A 69 20.22 -14.82 -3.73
CA GLU A 69 18.78 -14.64 -3.94
C GLU A 69 18.51 -13.36 -4.73
N ASP A 70 17.34 -13.25 -5.35
CA ASP A 70 16.87 -11.98 -5.89
C ASP A 70 16.71 -10.97 -4.73
N PRO A 71 17.38 -9.80 -4.76
CA PRO A 71 17.26 -8.78 -3.72
C PRO A 71 15.82 -8.33 -3.44
N TYR A 72 14.91 -8.44 -4.41
CA TYR A 72 13.50 -8.11 -4.23
C TYR A 72 12.78 -9.07 -3.27
N LEU A 73 13.33 -10.26 -3.01
CA LEU A 73 12.82 -11.19 -2.00
C LEU A 73 13.01 -10.69 -0.56
N LEU A 74 13.81 -9.64 -0.33
CA LEU A 74 13.85 -8.96 0.98
C LEU A 74 12.44 -8.60 1.45
N SER A 75 11.59 -8.18 0.52
CA SER A 75 10.21 -7.78 0.80
C SER A 75 9.38 -8.90 1.45
N TRP A 76 9.77 -10.17 1.28
CA TRP A 76 9.05 -11.33 1.81
C TRP A 76 9.57 -11.81 3.16
N LYS A 77 10.79 -11.41 3.54
CA LYS A 77 11.49 -12.01 4.69
C LYS A 77 10.85 -11.69 6.03
N SER A 78 10.02 -10.64 6.12
CA SER A 78 9.29 -10.30 7.34
C SER A 78 8.23 -11.33 7.72
N ARG A 79 7.64 -12.02 6.74
CA ARG A 79 6.49 -12.92 6.96
C ARG A 79 6.80 -14.04 7.95
N LYS A 80 8.02 -14.61 7.93
CA LYS A 80 8.42 -15.65 8.88
C LYS A 80 8.29 -15.15 10.33
N LEU A 81 8.83 -13.97 10.61
CA LEU A 81 8.82 -13.42 11.96
C LEU A 81 7.41 -12.98 12.39
N ILE A 82 6.65 -12.36 11.48
CA ILE A 82 5.23 -12.01 11.72
C ILE A 82 4.41 -13.26 12.09
N TYR A 83 4.64 -14.38 11.41
CA TYR A 83 3.97 -15.64 11.72
C TYR A 83 4.32 -16.14 13.13
N GLU A 84 5.60 -16.08 13.51
CA GLU A 84 6.08 -16.45 14.85
C GLU A 84 5.49 -15.53 15.95
N GLN A 85 5.18 -14.28 15.59
CA GLN A 85 4.70 -13.23 16.50
C GLN A 85 3.18 -13.06 16.54
N LYS A 86 2.42 -13.80 15.72
CA LYS A 86 0.98 -13.61 15.50
C LYS A 86 0.09 -13.63 16.75
N ASP A 87 0.53 -14.28 17.83
CA ASP A 87 -0.21 -14.37 19.10
C ASP A 87 0.27 -13.37 20.16
N ILE A 88 1.30 -12.59 19.87
CA ILE A 88 1.91 -11.64 20.80
C ILE A 88 1.30 -10.25 20.62
N TYR A 89 1.01 -9.84 19.39
CA TYR A 89 0.57 -8.47 19.05
C TYR A 89 -0.90 -8.39 18.70
N ASP A 90 -1.45 -7.19 18.83
CA ASP A 90 -2.85 -6.90 18.50
C ASP A 90 -2.98 -6.35 17.08
N VAL A 91 -1.96 -5.63 16.62
CA VAL A 91 -1.91 -5.01 15.29
C VAL A 91 -0.58 -5.27 14.62
N PHE A 92 -0.66 -5.59 13.34
CA PHE A 92 0.42 -6.05 12.49
C PHE A 92 0.53 -5.14 11.28
N ILE A 93 1.67 -4.50 11.10
CA ILE A 93 1.91 -3.57 9.98
C ILE A 93 3.11 -4.03 9.16
N TYR A 94 2.91 -4.17 7.86
CA TYR A 94 3.99 -4.25 6.88
C TYR A 94 4.15 -2.91 6.18
N SER A 95 5.37 -2.45 5.98
CA SER A 95 5.68 -1.19 5.31
C SER A 95 6.97 -1.25 4.47
N GLU A 96 7.04 -0.46 3.41
CA GLU A 96 8.30 -0.15 2.71
C GLU A 96 9.01 1.07 3.36
N ASP A 97 10.29 1.27 3.03
CA ASP A 97 11.17 2.31 3.58
C ASP A 97 10.91 3.74 3.06
N ASP A 98 9.91 3.91 2.21
CA ASP A 98 9.46 5.18 1.65
C ASP A 98 7.96 5.44 1.83
N ILE A 99 7.28 4.63 2.65
CA ILE A 99 5.85 4.79 2.94
C ILE A 99 5.67 5.42 4.33
N LEU A 100 5.10 6.63 4.34
CA LEU A 100 4.82 7.37 5.56
C LEU A 100 3.41 7.07 6.07
N PHE A 101 3.34 6.29 7.13
CA PHE A 101 2.14 6.02 7.92
C PHE A 101 2.17 6.83 9.23
N THR A 102 1.06 7.47 9.60
CA THR A 102 0.96 8.42 10.72
C THR A 102 -0.08 8.00 11.76
N LYS A 103 -0.09 8.69 12.92
CA LYS A 103 -1.13 8.52 13.94
C LYS A 103 -2.54 8.72 13.37
N ASN A 104 -2.73 9.72 12.53
CA ASN A 104 -4.02 9.97 11.88
C ASN A 104 -4.44 8.79 11.00
N ASN A 105 -3.50 8.20 10.24
CA ASN A 105 -3.79 7.02 9.42
C ASN A 105 -4.18 5.82 10.28
N PHE A 106 -3.55 5.66 11.45
CA PHE A 106 -3.92 4.62 12.41
C PHE A 106 -5.32 4.85 13.00
N ASP A 107 -5.63 6.07 13.42
CA ASP A 107 -6.94 6.42 13.97
C ASP A 107 -8.05 6.25 12.93
N TYR A 108 -7.77 6.65 11.69
CA TYR A 108 -8.62 6.33 10.54
C TYR A 108 -8.89 4.83 10.42
N TRP A 109 -7.84 3.99 10.44
CA TRP A 109 -8.00 2.55 10.32
C TRP A 109 -8.88 1.98 11.44
N ILE A 110 -8.58 2.36 12.68
CA ILE A 110 -9.33 1.95 13.86
C ILE A 110 -10.81 2.35 13.77
N ASN A 111 -11.11 3.58 13.33
CA ASN A 111 -12.47 4.10 13.32
C ASN A 111 -13.37 3.41 12.28
N PHE A 112 -12.80 2.89 11.19
CA PHE A 112 -13.58 2.39 10.05
C PHE A 112 -13.41 0.89 9.75
N LYS A 113 -12.33 0.23 10.21
CA LYS A 113 -12.04 -1.17 9.82
C LYS A 113 -13.20 -2.11 10.12
N ASP A 114 -13.78 -2.00 11.31
CA ASP A 114 -14.79 -2.96 11.77
C ASP A 114 -16.09 -2.82 10.98
N ILE A 115 -16.48 -1.59 10.63
CA ILE A 115 -17.66 -1.33 9.79
C ILE A 115 -17.46 -1.93 8.40
N CYS A 116 -16.29 -1.75 7.79
CA CYS A 116 -15.98 -2.32 6.48
C CYS A 116 -15.94 -3.85 6.53
N ILE A 117 -15.18 -4.43 7.47
CA ILE A 117 -14.98 -5.89 7.60
C ILE A 117 -16.31 -6.60 7.85
N LYS A 118 -17.15 -6.09 8.78
CA LYS A 118 -18.48 -6.66 9.08
C LYS A 118 -19.41 -6.69 7.86
N ASN A 119 -19.21 -5.78 6.90
CA ASN A 119 -19.99 -5.71 5.66
C ASN A 119 -19.31 -6.39 4.47
N ASN A 120 -18.23 -7.14 4.72
CA ASN A 120 -17.40 -7.84 3.73
C ASN A 120 -16.75 -6.90 2.70
N PHE A 121 -16.30 -5.74 3.15
CA PHE A 121 -15.50 -4.79 2.38
C PHE A 121 -14.13 -4.58 3.03
N ASN A 122 -13.13 -4.29 2.21
CA ASN A 122 -11.83 -3.87 2.69
C ASN A 122 -11.85 -2.36 3.01
N LEU A 123 -11.14 -1.93 4.05
CA LEU A 123 -10.87 -0.51 4.26
C LEU A 123 -9.62 -0.11 3.46
N GLY A 124 -9.79 0.82 2.52
CA GLY A 124 -8.76 1.26 1.62
C GLY A 124 -7.93 2.44 2.14
N PHE A 125 -6.78 2.61 1.53
CA PHE A 125 -5.96 3.82 1.60
C PHE A 125 -5.69 4.32 0.19
N ILE A 126 -5.27 5.57 0.05
CA ILE A 126 -4.80 6.12 -1.24
C ILE A 126 -3.34 6.49 -1.08
N ARG A 127 -2.48 5.85 -1.86
CA ARG A 127 -1.07 6.23 -1.92
C ARG A 127 -0.89 7.47 -2.77
N VAL A 128 -0.21 8.47 -2.20
CA VAL A 128 -0.08 9.81 -2.77
C VAL A 128 1.35 10.31 -2.78
N GLU A 129 1.61 11.26 -3.67
CA GLU A 129 2.82 12.07 -3.67
C GLU A 129 2.46 13.56 -3.62
N LYS A 130 3.29 14.34 -2.92
CA LYS A 130 3.17 15.80 -2.85
C LYS A 130 4.10 16.45 -3.86
N ASN A 131 3.57 17.35 -4.69
CA ASN A 131 4.35 18.20 -5.58
C ASN A 131 3.80 19.64 -5.57
N ASN A 132 4.66 20.63 -5.36
CA ASN A 132 4.31 22.06 -5.32
C ASN A 132 3.02 22.34 -4.51
N ASN A 133 2.97 21.84 -3.27
CA ASN A 133 1.82 21.94 -2.36
C ASN A 133 0.52 21.25 -2.81
N LYS A 134 0.53 20.52 -3.92
CA LYS A 134 -0.60 19.72 -4.40
C LYS A 134 -0.35 18.25 -4.12
N ILE A 135 -1.42 17.52 -3.80
CA ILE A 135 -1.39 16.09 -3.51
C ILE A 135 -2.02 15.34 -4.68
N TYR A 136 -1.32 14.35 -5.19
CA TYR A 136 -1.73 13.53 -6.32
C TYR A 136 -1.80 12.07 -5.91
N SER A 137 -2.88 11.41 -6.29
CA SER A 137 -2.96 9.94 -6.25
C SER A 137 -1.99 9.35 -7.27
N ILE A 138 -1.30 8.29 -6.87
CA ILE A 138 -0.35 7.56 -7.74
C ILE A 138 -1.05 6.39 -8.42
N ASP A 139 -1.82 5.61 -7.65
CA ASP A 139 -2.39 4.34 -8.10
C ASP A 139 -3.81 4.50 -8.68
N VAL A 140 -4.59 5.46 -8.17
CA VAL A 140 -5.92 5.79 -8.68
C VAL A 140 -5.81 6.98 -9.64
N THR A 141 -5.87 6.69 -10.93
CA THR A 141 -5.54 7.65 -11.99
C THR A 141 -6.75 8.37 -12.57
N THR A 142 -7.96 7.88 -12.29
CA THR A 142 -9.25 8.41 -12.75
C THR A 142 -10.15 8.72 -11.55
N GLN A 143 -11.23 9.48 -11.77
CA GLN A 143 -12.19 9.76 -10.71
C GLN A 143 -12.92 8.48 -10.28
N LEU A 144 -13.16 8.38 -8.97
CA LEU A 144 -14.02 7.36 -8.38
C LEU A 144 -15.45 7.90 -8.38
N ASN A 145 -16.38 7.11 -8.93
CA ASN A 145 -17.77 7.54 -9.13
C ASN A 145 -18.79 6.64 -8.43
N LYS A 146 -18.40 5.55 -7.77
CA LYS A 146 -19.32 4.65 -7.07
C LYS A 146 -19.29 4.88 -5.57
N TYR A 147 -20.45 5.05 -4.95
CA TYR A 147 -20.55 5.25 -3.50
C TYR A 147 -21.56 4.31 -2.84
N LEU A 148 -21.39 4.06 -1.54
CA LEU A 148 -22.45 3.48 -0.71
C LEU A 148 -22.46 4.10 0.68
N ILE A 149 -23.52 3.81 1.43
CA ILE A 149 -23.69 4.27 2.81
C ILE A 149 -23.81 3.03 3.69
N ILE A 150 -23.00 2.96 4.75
CA ILE A 150 -23.05 1.90 5.77
C ILE A 150 -23.07 2.59 7.13
N ASN A 151 -24.06 2.31 7.97
CA ASN A 151 -24.21 2.91 9.31
C ASN A 151 -24.03 4.43 9.29
N ASN A 152 -24.76 5.11 8.40
CA ASN A 152 -24.72 6.57 8.18
C ASN A 152 -23.37 7.15 7.70
N ASN A 153 -22.35 6.32 7.49
CA ASN A 153 -21.07 6.73 6.91
C ASN A 153 -21.14 6.55 5.40
N ARG A 154 -20.78 7.60 4.65
CA ARG A 154 -20.69 7.55 3.18
C ARG A 154 -19.28 7.13 2.78
N PHE A 155 -19.17 6.17 1.87
CA PHE A 155 -17.92 5.65 1.34
C PHE A 155 -17.89 5.78 -0.18
N ILE A 156 -16.72 6.05 -0.73
CA ILE A 156 -16.44 5.86 -2.15
C ILE A 156 -15.78 4.49 -2.35
N VAL A 157 -16.12 3.81 -3.44
CA VAL A 157 -15.54 2.53 -3.81
C VAL A 157 -14.28 2.77 -4.64
N ASN A 158 -13.15 2.21 -4.22
CA ASN A 158 -11.95 2.15 -5.03
C ASN A 158 -11.93 0.82 -5.79
N ASP A 159 -12.54 0.82 -6.97
CA ASP A 159 -12.54 -0.29 -7.93
C ASP A 159 -11.50 -0.11 -9.04
N ILE A 160 -10.64 0.92 -8.95
CA ILE A 160 -9.59 1.23 -9.92
C ILE A 160 -8.27 0.54 -9.56
N ASN A 161 -7.74 0.83 -8.37
CA ASN A 161 -6.52 0.20 -7.86
C ASN A 161 -6.37 0.44 -6.34
N PRO A 162 -6.66 -0.57 -5.49
CA PRO A 162 -6.55 -0.44 -4.04
C PRO A 162 -5.12 -0.55 -3.49
N TYR A 163 -4.13 -0.84 -4.34
CA TYR A 163 -2.74 -1.03 -3.91
C TYR A 163 -2.16 0.23 -3.25
N CYS A 164 -1.48 0.05 -2.12
CA CYS A 164 -0.87 1.15 -1.36
C CYS A 164 0.55 0.87 -0.85
N ALA A 165 1.19 -0.22 -1.30
CA ALA A 165 2.55 -0.63 -0.90
C ALA A 165 2.76 -0.82 0.62
N PHE A 166 1.69 -1.10 1.35
CA PHE A 166 1.72 -1.46 2.77
C PHE A 166 0.40 -2.19 3.12
N TRP A 167 0.36 -2.85 4.26
CA TRP A 167 -0.89 -3.37 4.81
C TRP A 167 -0.88 -3.36 6.33
N ILE A 168 -2.08 -3.33 6.91
CA ILE A 168 -2.30 -3.30 8.35
C ILE A 168 -3.48 -4.22 8.69
N TYR A 169 -3.27 -5.12 9.66
CA TYR A 169 -4.29 -6.05 10.15
C TYR A 169 -4.34 -6.07 11.67
N ASP A 170 -5.54 -6.28 12.21
CA ASP A 170 -5.63 -6.77 13.58
C ASP A 170 -5.31 -8.27 13.62
N ARG A 171 -5.17 -8.81 14.82
CA ARG A 171 -4.92 -10.24 15.04
C ARG A 171 -5.90 -11.17 14.33
N GLN A 172 -7.19 -10.80 14.24
CA GLN A 172 -8.21 -11.67 13.63
C GLN A 172 -8.04 -11.72 12.11
N GLU A 173 -7.87 -10.57 11.46
CA GLU A 173 -7.64 -10.50 10.02
C GLU A 173 -6.27 -11.04 9.64
N LEU A 174 -5.22 -10.84 10.45
CA LEU A 174 -3.92 -11.46 10.19
C LEU A 174 -4.05 -12.99 10.18
N ASN A 175 -4.71 -13.58 11.17
CA ASN A 175 -4.88 -15.04 11.24
C ASN A 175 -5.62 -15.61 10.03
N LYS A 176 -6.56 -14.85 9.45
CA LYS A 176 -7.17 -15.24 8.18
C LYS A 176 -6.20 -15.05 7.00
N PHE A 177 -5.39 -13.98 7.02
CA PHE A 177 -4.45 -13.65 5.96
C PHE A 177 -3.34 -14.69 5.83
N ILE A 178 -2.72 -15.11 6.94
CA ILE A 178 -1.64 -16.13 6.94
C ILE A 178 -2.09 -17.48 6.38
N ASN A 179 -3.39 -17.78 6.49
CA ASN A 179 -4.00 -19.01 5.97
C ASN A 179 -4.47 -18.88 4.51
N SER A 180 -4.29 -17.72 3.88
CA SER A 180 -4.67 -17.50 2.48
C SER A 180 -3.56 -17.90 1.51
N ASN A 181 -3.93 -18.19 0.26
CA ASN A 181 -2.96 -18.37 -0.83
C ASN A 181 -2.09 -17.12 -1.06
N ILE A 182 -2.58 -15.93 -0.71
CA ILE A 182 -1.86 -14.66 -0.86
C ILE A 182 -0.62 -14.59 0.06
N TRP A 183 -0.67 -15.24 1.23
CA TRP A 183 0.44 -15.30 2.17
C TRP A 183 1.66 -16.08 1.64
N ASN A 184 1.45 -17.11 0.83
CA ASN A 184 2.48 -18.09 0.47
C ASN A 184 3.15 -17.84 -0.89
N PHE A 185 3.04 -16.64 -1.48
CA PHE A 185 3.68 -16.25 -2.75
C PHE A 185 3.29 -17.05 -4.03
N ASN A 186 2.46 -18.08 -3.90
CA ASN A 186 2.16 -19.04 -4.96
C ASN A 186 1.20 -18.54 -6.06
N TRP A 187 0.96 -17.23 -6.15
CA TRP A 187 -0.10 -16.64 -6.99
C TRP A 187 0.43 -15.73 -8.13
N ARG A 188 1.76 -15.76 -8.42
CA ARG A 188 2.41 -14.90 -9.44
C ARG A 188 1.68 -14.83 -10.79
N ASN A 189 1.04 -15.92 -11.22
CA ASN A 189 0.40 -16.00 -12.54
C ASN A 189 -1.00 -15.37 -12.62
N GLU A 190 -1.65 -15.07 -11.49
CA GLU A 190 -3.07 -14.67 -11.47
C GLU A 190 -3.27 -13.15 -11.48
N PHE A 191 -2.28 -12.36 -11.06
CA PHE A 191 -2.49 -10.96 -10.69
C PHE A 191 -1.52 -9.93 -11.33
N SER A 192 -0.54 -10.35 -12.13
CA SER A 192 0.38 -9.46 -12.87
C SER A 192 1.18 -8.47 -12.00
N TYR A 193 1.43 -8.78 -10.73
CA TYR A 193 2.29 -7.97 -9.84
C TYR A 193 3.73 -8.46 -9.86
N GLY A 194 4.69 -7.54 -9.71
CA GLY A 194 6.08 -7.88 -9.46
C GLY A 194 6.27 -8.45 -8.06
N VAL A 195 7.39 -9.14 -7.85
CA VAL A 195 7.69 -9.85 -6.59
C VAL A 195 7.57 -8.95 -5.37
N ARG A 196 8.02 -7.71 -5.47
CA ARG A 196 7.99 -6.75 -4.36
C ARG A 196 6.56 -6.31 -4.05
N GLU A 197 5.82 -5.93 -5.08
CA GLU A 197 4.44 -5.49 -4.99
C GLU A 197 3.56 -6.58 -4.41
N MET A 198 3.79 -7.84 -4.78
CA MET A 198 3.08 -8.98 -4.22
C MET A 198 3.28 -9.14 -2.71
N SER A 199 4.42 -8.73 -2.15
CA SER A 199 4.58 -8.78 -0.69
C SER A 199 3.75 -7.69 0.01
N ALA A 200 3.74 -6.51 -0.60
CA ALA A 200 3.17 -5.28 -0.07
C ALA A 200 1.67 -5.12 -0.33
N ILE A 201 1.07 -6.00 -1.13
CA ILE A 201 -0.34 -5.89 -1.55
C ILE A 201 -1.33 -6.23 -0.44
N GLY A 202 -1.00 -7.16 0.46
CA GLY A 202 -1.98 -7.75 1.38
C GLY A 202 -3.25 -8.21 0.65
N TRP A 203 -4.41 -7.91 1.21
CA TRP A 203 -5.71 -7.98 0.53
C TRP A 203 -6.15 -6.67 -0.13
N HIS A 204 -5.23 -5.72 -0.32
CA HIS A 204 -5.45 -4.44 -1.01
C HIS A 204 -5.08 -4.55 -2.51
N GLY A 205 -5.33 -5.69 -3.13
CA GLY A 205 -4.99 -5.97 -4.52
C GLY A 205 -6.17 -5.97 -5.48
N LEU A 206 -5.88 -5.81 -6.77
CA LEU A 206 -6.86 -6.10 -7.81
C LEU A 206 -7.25 -7.59 -7.77
N LYS A 207 -8.51 -7.89 -8.07
CA LYS A 207 -9.05 -9.27 -8.18
C LYS A 207 -8.95 -10.13 -6.90
N MET A 208 -8.66 -9.54 -5.74
CA MET A 208 -8.64 -10.28 -4.47
C MET A 208 -10.04 -10.79 -4.12
N THR A 209 -10.15 -12.02 -3.61
CA THR A 209 -11.45 -12.68 -3.36
C THR A 209 -11.97 -12.53 -1.94
N ARG A 210 -11.14 -12.04 -1.01
CA ARG A 210 -11.51 -11.91 0.42
C ARG A 210 -12.67 -10.94 0.66
N TYR A 211 -12.76 -9.87 -0.15
CA TYR A 211 -13.70 -8.76 0.04
C TYR A 211 -14.43 -8.43 -1.27
N LYS A 212 -15.64 -7.87 -1.16
CA LYS A 212 -16.45 -7.45 -2.33
C LYS A 212 -15.75 -6.35 -3.14
N ASP A 213 -15.25 -5.35 -2.42
CA ASP A 213 -14.49 -4.21 -2.93
C ASP A 213 -13.76 -3.49 -1.80
N THR A 214 -13.02 -2.44 -2.15
CA THR A 214 -12.30 -1.58 -1.21
C THR A 214 -13.02 -0.24 -1.04
N LEU A 215 -13.24 0.17 0.21
CA LEU A 215 -13.98 1.39 0.56
C LEU A 215 -13.07 2.45 1.17
N ILE A 216 -13.33 3.71 0.83
CA ILE A 216 -12.67 4.86 1.43
C ILE A 216 -13.77 5.79 1.96
N PRO A 217 -13.81 6.09 3.28
CA PRO A 217 -14.74 7.06 3.85
C PRO A 217 -14.65 8.41 3.13
N LEU A 218 -15.81 9.03 2.90
CA LEU A 218 -15.93 10.37 2.37
C LEU A 218 -16.12 11.37 3.52
N ALA A 219 -15.47 12.53 3.39
CA ALA A 219 -15.68 13.70 4.22
C ALA A 219 -16.40 14.79 3.42
N LYS A 220 -17.24 15.58 4.09
CA LYS A 220 -17.84 16.78 3.48
C LYS A 220 -16.78 17.89 3.44
N SER A 221 -16.65 18.52 2.29
CA SER A 221 -15.90 19.76 2.10
C SER A 221 -16.81 20.98 2.32
N ASN A 222 -16.21 22.12 2.68
CA ASN A 222 -16.91 23.40 2.87
C ASN A 222 -17.76 23.84 1.66
N LYS A 223 -17.46 23.32 0.45
CA LYS A 223 -18.20 23.62 -0.79
C LYS A 223 -19.36 22.66 -1.09
N LYS A 224 -19.94 21.99 -0.08
CA LYS A 224 -20.97 20.92 -0.24
C LYS A 224 -20.54 19.73 -1.14
N LYS A 225 -19.26 19.62 -1.46
CA LYS A 225 -18.66 18.52 -2.23
C LYS A 225 -18.13 17.44 -1.28
N TYR A 226 -18.21 16.18 -1.68
CA TYR A 226 -17.52 15.10 -0.97
C TYR A 226 -16.08 14.97 -1.47
N ILE A 227 -15.16 14.78 -0.53
CA ILE A 227 -13.77 14.40 -0.80
C ILE A 227 -13.47 13.11 -0.03
N VAL A 228 -12.41 12.40 -0.43
CA VAL A 228 -11.90 11.30 0.40
C VAL A 228 -11.45 11.82 1.75
N ASN A 229 -11.64 11.03 2.80
CA ASN A 229 -11.09 11.34 4.12
C ASN A 229 -9.57 11.50 4.00
N LEU A 230 -9.03 12.65 4.40
CA LEU A 230 -7.60 12.95 4.23
C LEU A 230 -6.70 12.07 5.10
N ASP A 231 -7.24 11.47 6.16
CA ASP A 231 -6.51 10.50 6.99
C ASP A 231 -6.41 9.12 6.31
N SER A 232 -7.07 8.90 5.17
CA SER A 232 -6.86 7.71 4.31
C SER A 232 -5.63 7.83 3.39
N LEU A 233 -4.98 9.00 3.34
CA LEU A 233 -3.87 9.26 2.44
C LEU A 233 -2.54 8.75 3.02
N ILE A 234 -1.80 8.03 2.20
CA ILE A 234 -0.51 7.43 2.56
C ILE A 234 0.57 8.02 1.67
N TYR A 235 1.54 8.70 2.27
CA TYR A 235 2.53 9.45 1.49
C TYR A 235 3.70 8.57 1.09
N HIS A 236 3.94 8.51 -0.21
CA HIS A 236 5.16 7.94 -0.77
C HIS A 236 6.23 9.04 -0.86
N LEU A 237 7.35 8.85 -0.18
CA LEU A 237 8.32 9.90 0.10
C LEU A 237 9.30 10.18 -1.05
N THR A 238 9.43 9.28 -2.03
CA THR A 238 10.47 9.42 -3.07
C THR A 238 10.15 10.48 -4.12
N GLY A 239 8.88 10.81 -4.37
CA GLY A 239 8.48 11.79 -5.40
C GLY A 239 8.69 11.32 -6.85
N ASN A 240 9.08 10.06 -7.06
CA ASN A 240 9.50 9.56 -8.37
C ASN A 240 8.30 9.26 -9.28
N TYR A 241 7.18 8.78 -8.73
CA TYR A 241 6.02 8.41 -9.55
C TYR A 241 5.29 9.64 -10.07
N TYR A 242 5.38 10.75 -9.35
CA TYR A 242 4.94 12.03 -9.82
C TYR A 242 5.67 12.40 -11.13
N SER A 243 6.97 12.23 -11.20
CA SER A 243 7.71 12.59 -12.42
C SER A 243 7.31 11.70 -13.60
N VAL A 244 7.23 10.37 -13.40
CA VAL A 244 6.91 9.41 -14.46
C VAL A 244 5.48 9.56 -14.99
N HIS A 245 4.46 9.50 -14.12
CA HIS A 245 3.07 9.55 -14.59
C HIS A 245 2.62 10.95 -15.01
N LYS A 246 3.39 12.02 -14.72
CA LYS A 246 3.13 13.35 -15.30
C LYS A 246 3.31 13.31 -16.82
N LEU A 247 4.34 12.61 -17.28
CA LEU A 247 4.62 12.44 -18.71
C LEU A 247 3.54 11.61 -19.41
N GLU A 248 2.86 10.73 -18.66
CA GLU A 248 1.81 9.85 -19.19
C GLU A 248 0.37 10.39 -19.02
N GLY A 249 0.18 11.54 -18.36
CA GLY A 249 -1.16 12.14 -18.13
C GLY A 249 -2.06 11.39 -17.14
N LYS A 250 -1.56 10.37 -16.41
CA LYS A 250 -2.37 9.44 -15.61
C LYS A 250 -2.54 9.84 -14.14
N LYS A 251 -2.72 11.11 -13.78
CA LYS A 251 -2.86 11.48 -12.34
C LYS A 251 -4.09 12.27 -12.00
N SER A 252 -4.71 11.86 -10.90
CA SER A 252 -5.83 12.57 -10.28
C SER A 252 -5.37 13.34 -9.05
N ARG A 253 -5.71 14.64 -9.01
CA ARG A 253 -5.56 15.46 -7.80
C ARG A 253 -6.53 14.96 -6.75
N ILE A 254 -6.11 14.89 -5.49
CA ILE A 254 -6.98 14.38 -4.42
C ILE A 254 -8.30 15.15 -4.29
N ASN A 255 -8.27 16.47 -4.43
CA ASN A 255 -9.49 17.30 -4.36
C ASN A 255 -10.49 17.04 -5.50
N ASN A 256 -10.04 16.39 -6.57
CA ASN A 256 -10.87 16.05 -7.73
C ASN A 256 -10.99 14.53 -7.91
N LEU A 257 -10.52 13.71 -6.95
CA LEU A 257 -10.51 12.26 -7.09
C LEU A 257 -11.92 11.66 -7.03
N VAL A 258 -12.85 12.38 -6.40
CA VAL A 258 -14.24 11.97 -6.25
C VAL A 258 -15.08 12.70 -7.29
N ASP A 259 -15.78 11.94 -8.11
CA ASP A 259 -16.76 12.46 -9.06
C ASP A 259 -17.92 13.13 -8.28
N GLU A 260 -18.50 14.18 -8.84
CA GLU A 260 -19.67 14.86 -8.29
C GLU A 260 -20.96 14.11 -8.66
N ASN A 261 -20.98 13.45 -9.81
CA ASN A 261 -22.13 12.68 -10.32
C ASN A 261 -22.06 11.22 -9.87
N GLN A 262 -21.85 11.00 -8.57
CA GLN A 262 -21.63 9.65 -8.04
C GLN A 262 -22.87 8.77 -8.20
N LEU A 263 -22.65 7.54 -8.63
CA LEU A 263 -23.65 6.50 -8.75
C LEU A 263 -23.67 5.63 -7.49
N LYS A 264 -24.87 5.28 -7.03
CA LYS A 264 -25.01 4.35 -5.91
C LYS A 264 -24.48 2.98 -6.35
N TYR A 265 -23.60 2.41 -5.53
CA TYR A 265 -22.99 1.11 -5.78
C TYR A 265 -24.05 0.01 -5.66
N ASN A 266 -24.32 -0.66 -6.78
CA ASN A 266 -25.18 -1.84 -6.83
C ASN A 266 -24.30 -3.10 -6.90
N ASN A 267 -24.51 -4.00 -5.94
CA ASN A 267 -23.75 -5.23 -5.80
C ASN A 267 -24.19 -6.34 -6.78
N THR A 268 -24.81 -5.98 -7.92
CA THR A 268 -25.16 -6.95 -8.96
C THR A 268 -23.87 -7.48 -9.57
N TYR A 269 -23.50 -8.67 -9.10
CA TYR A 269 -22.37 -9.54 -9.45
C TYR A 269 -21.41 -9.01 -10.52
N LYS A 270 -20.14 -8.84 -10.14
CA LYS A 270 -19.02 -8.74 -11.06
C LYS A 270 -18.99 -9.99 -11.95
N ASN A 271 -19.59 -9.92 -13.14
CA ASN A 271 -19.29 -10.85 -14.23
C ASN A 271 -17.85 -10.55 -14.70
N TYR A 272 -16.89 -11.23 -14.06
CA TYR A 272 -15.45 -11.09 -14.26
C TYR A 272 -14.94 -11.39 -15.69
N TYR A 273 -15.83 -11.65 -16.65
CA TYR A 273 -15.47 -12.03 -18.02
C TYR A 273 -15.12 -10.86 -18.95
N PHE A 274 -15.52 -9.61 -18.66
CA PHE A 274 -15.39 -8.53 -19.65
C PHE A 274 -14.05 -7.78 -19.70
N PHE A 275 -13.16 -7.94 -18.70
CA PHE A 275 -11.87 -7.21 -18.67
C PHE A 275 -10.69 -7.95 -19.32
N LYS A 276 -10.90 -9.18 -19.82
CA LYS A 276 -9.82 -10.02 -20.38
C LYS A 276 -9.21 -9.46 -21.68
N LEU A 277 -9.91 -8.56 -22.38
CA LEU A 277 -9.49 -8.05 -23.69
C LEU A 277 -8.74 -6.70 -23.66
N LYS A 278 -9.00 -5.80 -22.70
CA LYS A 278 -8.41 -4.45 -22.73
C LYS A 278 -7.01 -4.33 -22.11
N PHE A 279 -6.68 -5.17 -21.12
CA PHE A 279 -5.36 -5.11 -20.45
C PHE A 279 -4.26 -5.89 -21.15
N LYS A 280 -4.59 -6.91 -21.96
CA LYS A 280 -3.59 -7.67 -22.73
C LYS A 280 -2.82 -6.78 -23.72
N ASN A 281 -3.49 -5.84 -24.38
CA ASN A 281 -2.85 -5.01 -25.41
C ASN A 281 -1.90 -3.95 -24.83
N ASN A 282 -2.28 -3.26 -23.75
CA ASN A 282 -1.45 -2.17 -23.22
C ASN A 282 -0.22 -2.67 -22.44
N TYR A 283 -0.29 -3.84 -21.80
CA TYR A 283 0.86 -4.41 -21.09
C TYR A 283 1.88 -5.06 -22.05
N TYR A 284 1.43 -5.70 -23.13
CA TYR A 284 2.31 -6.20 -24.19
C TYR A 284 3.06 -5.06 -24.90
N ILE A 285 2.40 -3.93 -25.16
CA ILE A 285 3.03 -2.74 -25.74
C ILE A 285 4.09 -2.16 -24.78
N TYR A 286 3.84 -2.17 -23.47
CA TYR A 286 4.79 -1.72 -22.46
C TYR A 286 6.02 -2.64 -22.34
N LEU A 287 5.83 -3.96 -22.34
CA LEU A 287 6.94 -4.92 -22.31
C LEU A 287 7.76 -4.88 -23.61
N MET A 288 7.11 -4.77 -24.78
CA MET A 288 7.79 -4.65 -26.07
C MET A 288 8.58 -3.34 -26.17
N SER A 289 8.02 -2.21 -25.77
CA SER A 289 8.75 -0.93 -25.80
C SER A 289 9.97 -0.89 -24.89
N ASN A 290 9.94 -1.57 -23.74
CA ASN A 290 11.11 -1.72 -22.85
C ASN A 290 12.13 -2.76 -23.36
N PHE A 291 11.67 -3.81 -24.04
CA PHE A 291 12.55 -4.78 -24.70
C PHE A 291 13.33 -4.15 -25.86
N PHE A 292 12.67 -3.38 -26.73
CA PHE A 292 13.33 -2.65 -27.82
C PHE A 292 14.29 -1.56 -27.33
N LYS A 293 14.00 -0.89 -26.20
CA LYS A 293 14.94 0.05 -25.56
C LYS A 293 16.20 -0.64 -25.00
N LYS A 294 16.09 -1.89 -24.54
CA LYS A 294 17.25 -2.69 -24.10
C LYS A 294 18.10 -3.17 -25.29
N ILE A 295 17.48 -3.58 -26.40
CA ILE A 295 18.19 -4.04 -27.60
C ILE A 295 18.95 -2.89 -28.28
N LYS A 296 18.37 -1.68 -28.37
CA LYS A 296 19.07 -0.50 -28.90
C LYS A 296 20.34 -0.12 -28.12
N LYS A 297 20.45 -0.56 -26.86
CA LYS A 297 21.62 -0.32 -26.02
C LYS A 297 22.75 -1.33 -26.22
N PHE A 298 22.49 -2.43 -26.92
CA PHE A 298 23.46 -3.47 -27.27
C PHE A 298 23.93 -3.40 -28.74
N LEU A 299 23.24 -2.64 -29.59
CA LEU A 299 23.57 -2.46 -31.01
C LEU A 299 24.35 -1.16 -31.31
N ILE A 300 24.94 -0.53 -30.29
CA ILE A 300 25.89 0.58 -30.44
C ILE A 300 27.18 0.16 -29.74
N ILE A 301 27.91 -0.75 -30.38
CA ILE A 301 29.36 -0.93 -30.28
C ILE A 301 29.83 -1.15 -31.72
#